data_AF-A0A1I1WI87-F1
#
_entry.id   AF-A0A1I1WI87-F1
#
_cell.length_a   1.000
_cell.length_b   1.000
_cell.length_c   1.000
_cell.angle_alpha   90.00
_cell.angle_beta   90.00
_cell.angle_gamma   90.00
#
_symmetry.space_group_name_H-M   'P 1'
#
loop_
_entity.id
_entity.type
_entity.pdbx_description
1 polymer ?
#
loop_
_entity_poly.entity_id
_entity_poly.type
_entity_poly.pdbx_seq_one_letter_code
_entity_poly.pdbx_strand_id
1 'polypeptide(L)'
;MSYKKTIIVQSRRDVDMGIIDDQLQNSGYLSNFNLKSINKIISDINDVINGLKEEIYWGQNEIMIITDKDFSTCTYENGEQSPDLPTSTILNLMSEIKIFKEHFQNPVNLKNIIDQAFTIIKSNPNAHKRWATSDTVFSIVISEVSITLVLSPTDLELPNNEYLNQLNTNF
;
A
#
# COMPACT_ATOMS: atom_id res chain seq x y z
N MET A 1 -9.92 13.39 -3.70
CA MET A 1 -9.64 12.52 -2.54
C MET A 1 -8.13 12.28 -2.53
N SER A 2 -7.46 12.35 -1.38
CA SER A 2 -6.02 12.06 -1.30
C SER A 2 -5.86 10.80 -0.46
N TYR A 3 -5.21 9.80 -1.04
CA TYR A 3 -4.96 8.52 -0.37
C TYR A 3 -3.56 8.50 0.23
N LYS A 4 -3.41 7.88 1.40
CA LYS A 4 -2.09 7.73 2.02
C LYS A 4 -1.33 6.59 1.35
N LYS A 5 -0.15 6.90 0.83
CA LYS A 5 0.75 5.95 0.17
C LYS A 5 1.81 5.48 1.14
N THR A 6 2.07 4.18 1.15
CA THR A 6 3.12 3.59 1.98
C THR A 6 3.98 2.58 1.22
N ILE A 7 5.27 2.58 1.53
CA ILE A 7 6.22 1.53 1.17
C ILE A 7 6.89 1.07 2.46
N ILE A 8 6.90 -0.23 2.73
CA ILE A 8 7.52 -0.81 3.91
C ILE A 8 8.57 -1.81 3.46
N VAL A 9 9.82 -1.62 3.89
CA VAL A 9 10.90 -2.60 3.70
C VAL A 9 11.08 -3.34 5.02
N GLN A 10 10.68 -4.62 5.06
CA GLN A 10 10.76 -5.45 6.25
C GLN A 10 12.20 -5.90 6.56
N SER A 11 12.40 -6.55 7.71
CA SER A 11 13.71 -7.05 8.14
C SER A 11 14.32 -8.07 7.18
N ARG A 12 13.48 -8.86 6.50
CA ARG A 12 13.86 -9.80 5.43
C ARG A 12 13.99 -9.14 4.05
N ARG A 13 13.94 -7.81 4.02
CA ARG A 13 13.98 -6.98 2.80
C ARG A 13 12.81 -7.17 1.85
N ASP A 14 11.75 -7.83 2.32
CA ASP A 14 10.49 -7.87 1.60
C ASP A 14 9.91 -6.45 1.51
N VAL A 15 9.45 -6.09 0.31
CA VAL A 15 8.86 -4.78 0.04
C VAL A 15 7.34 -4.92 -0.04
N ASP A 16 6.66 -4.27 0.90
CA ASP A 16 5.20 -4.12 0.87
C ASP A 16 4.82 -2.71 0.43
N MET A 17 3.73 -2.63 -0.33
CA MET A 17 3.18 -1.38 -0.84
C MET A 17 1.72 -1.28 -0.47
N GLY A 18 1.31 -0.12 0.04
CA GLY A 18 -0.05 0.11 0.49
C GLY A 18 -0.58 1.46 0.07
N ILE A 19 -1.87 1.47 -0.28
CA ILE A 19 -2.71 2.66 -0.31
C ILE A 19 -3.76 2.53 0.79
N ILE A 20 -3.94 3.58 1.58
CA ILE A 20 -4.91 3.64 2.66
C ILE A 20 -5.88 4.79 2.38
N ASP A 21 -7.17 4.49 2.49
CA ASP A 21 -8.25 5.45 2.57
C ASP A 21 -8.68 5.60 4.04
N ASP A 22 -8.59 6.82 4.57
CA ASP A 22 -8.95 7.12 5.95
C ASP A 22 -10.46 6.96 6.23
N GLN A 23 -11.30 6.96 5.19
CA GLN A 23 -12.73 6.73 5.31
C GLN A 23 -13.08 5.24 5.37
N LEU A 24 -12.13 4.36 5.00
CA LEU A 24 -12.33 2.93 4.95
C LEU A 24 -11.30 2.23 5.81
N GLN A 25 -11.73 1.83 7.01
CA GLN A 25 -10.93 0.99 7.89
C GLN A 25 -10.45 -0.24 7.11
N ASN A 26 -9.22 -0.68 7.39
CA ASN A 26 -8.63 -1.87 6.77
C ASN A 26 -8.46 -1.78 5.23
N SER A 27 -8.66 -0.62 4.60
CA SER A 27 -8.44 -0.41 3.15
C SER A 27 -7.04 -0.78 2.67
N GLY A 28 -6.04 -0.69 3.55
CA GLY A 28 -4.66 -1.11 3.26
C GLY A 28 -4.56 -2.56 2.77
N TYR A 29 -5.41 -3.48 3.24
CA TYR A 29 -5.38 -4.89 2.81
C TYR A 29 -5.77 -5.08 1.34
N LEU A 30 -6.50 -4.14 0.73
CA LEU A 30 -6.81 -4.19 -0.69
C LEU A 30 -5.54 -4.08 -1.56
N SER A 31 -4.48 -3.49 -1.02
CA SER A 31 -3.18 -3.43 -1.71
C SER A 31 -2.46 -4.78 -1.77
N ASN A 32 -2.91 -5.79 -1.03
CA ASN A 32 -2.34 -7.14 -1.08
C ASN A 32 -2.76 -7.93 -2.32
N PHE A 33 -3.81 -7.49 -3.04
CA PHE A 33 -4.13 -8.07 -4.33
C PHE A 33 -2.97 -7.88 -5.31
N ASN A 34 -2.65 -8.90 -6.11
CA ASN A 34 -1.75 -8.74 -7.24
C ASN A 34 -2.44 -7.91 -8.36
N LEU A 35 -1.64 -7.38 -9.30
CA LEU A 35 -2.18 -6.54 -10.38
C LEU A 35 -3.24 -7.22 -11.24
N LYS A 36 -3.15 -8.55 -11.43
CA LYS A 36 -4.17 -9.30 -12.19
C LYS A 36 -5.52 -9.26 -11.47
N SER A 37 -5.53 -9.51 -10.16
CA SER A 37 -6.74 -9.43 -9.34
C SER A 37 -7.28 -8.00 -9.29
N ILE A 38 -6.42 -6.99 -9.14
CA ILE A 38 -6.83 -5.57 -9.16
C ILE A 38 -7.51 -5.21 -10.49
N ASN A 39 -6.90 -5.59 -11.62
CA ASN A 39 -7.49 -5.35 -12.95
C ASN A 39 -8.86 -6.03 -13.11
N LYS A 40 -8.99 -7.27 -12.61
CA LYS A 40 -10.28 -7.98 -12.63
C LYS A 40 -11.33 -7.26 -11.78
N ILE A 41 -10.99 -6.87 -10.54
CA ILE A 41 -11.90 -6.16 -9.63
C ILE A 41 -12.35 -4.83 -10.26
N ILE A 42 -11.43 -4.04 -10.81
CA ILE A 42 -11.78 -2.80 -11.52
C ILE A 42 -12.74 -3.07 -12.68
N SER A 43 -12.50 -4.12 -13.47
CA SER A 43 -13.41 -4.50 -14.56
C SER A 43 -14.79 -4.89 -14.03
N ASP A 44 -14.84 -5.69 -12.96
CA ASP A 44 -16.09 -6.14 -12.36
C ASP A 44 -16.90 -4.96 -11.77
N ILE A 45 -16.25 -3.99 -11.12
CA ILE A 45 -16.90 -2.77 -10.62
C ILE A 45 -17.47 -1.96 -11.79
N ASN A 46 -16.73 -1.83 -12.89
CA ASN A 46 -17.23 -1.13 -14.08
C ASN A 46 -18.43 -1.87 -14.71
N ASP A 47 -18.43 -3.20 -14.73
CA ASP A 47 -19.60 -3.97 -15.20
C ASP A 47 -20.84 -3.68 -14.34
N VAL A 48 -20.68 -3.56 -13.03
CA VAL A 48 -21.77 -3.21 -12.10
C VAL A 48 -22.29 -1.79 -12.36
N ILE A 49 -21.39 -0.80 -12.45
CA ILE A 49 -21.76 0.60 -12.77
C ILE A 49 -22.55 0.70 -14.09
N ASN A 50 -22.14 -0.08 -15.10
CA ASN A 50 -22.77 -0.10 -16.42
C ASN A 50 -24.03 -0.99 -16.49
N GLY A 51 -24.43 -1.64 -15.39
CA GLY A 51 -25.61 -2.52 -15.34
C GLY A 51 -25.44 -3.85 -16.08
N LEU A 52 -24.21 -4.27 -16.36
CA LEU A 52 -23.88 -5.60 -16.90
C LEU A 52 -23.88 -6.68 -15.81
N LYS A 53 -23.72 -6.27 -14.55
CA LYS A 53 -23.86 -7.07 -13.33
C LYS A 53 -24.71 -6.30 -12.33
N GLU A 54 -25.49 -7.01 -11.51
CA GLU A 54 -26.30 -6.38 -10.46
C GLU A 54 -25.42 -6.01 -9.25
N GLU A 55 -24.59 -6.94 -8.82
CA GLU A 55 -23.70 -6.79 -7.66
C GLU A 55 -22.47 -7.70 -7.77
N ILE A 56 -21.43 -7.39 -7.00
CA ILE A 56 -20.26 -8.25 -6.81
C ILE A 56 -19.84 -8.31 -5.34
N TYR A 57 -19.34 -9.49 -4.94
CA TYR A 57 -18.78 -9.76 -3.62
C TYR A 57 -17.30 -10.04 -3.77
N TRP A 58 -16.48 -9.30 -3.04
CA TRP A 58 -15.03 -9.40 -3.12
C TRP A 58 -14.41 -8.88 -1.84
N GLY A 59 -13.11 -9.02 -1.68
CA GLY A 59 -12.44 -8.62 -0.45
C GLY A 59 -11.14 -9.37 -0.25
N GLN A 60 -10.36 -8.93 0.71
CA GLN A 60 -9.06 -9.49 1.03
C GLN A 60 -8.83 -9.39 2.53
N ASN A 61 -8.49 -10.52 3.15
CA ASN A 61 -8.18 -10.59 4.58
C ASN A 61 -9.31 -10.00 5.45
N GLU A 62 -9.03 -8.90 6.14
CA GLU A 62 -9.87 -8.29 7.18
C GLU A 62 -10.91 -7.30 6.62
N ILE A 63 -11.17 -7.33 5.30
CA ILE A 63 -12.19 -6.52 4.65
C ILE A 63 -12.90 -7.31 3.53
N MET A 64 -14.23 -7.35 3.63
CA MET A 64 -15.15 -7.83 2.60
C MET A 64 -15.98 -6.66 2.08
N ILE A 65 -16.25 -6.64 0.78
CA ILE A 65 -16.92 -5.55 0.08
C ILE A 65 -18.02 -6.15 -0.80
N ILE A 66 -19.22 -5.62 -0.64
CA ILE A 66 -20.33 -5.82 -1.56
C ILE A 66 -20.47 -4.53 -2.34
N THR A 67 -20.45 -4.62 -3.66
CA THR A 67 -20.56 -3.47 -4.55
C THR A 67 -21.76 -3.64 -5.46
N ASP A 68 -22.72 -2.73 -5.34
CA ASP A 68 -23.81 -2.55 -6.29
C ASP A 68 -23.54 -1.31 -7.19
N LYS A 69 -24.50 -0.97 -8.03
CA LYS A 69 -24.38 0.12 -9.01
C LYS A 69 -24.04 1.47 -8.38
N ASP A 70 -24.66 1.79 -7.25
CA ASP A 70 -24.61 3.12 -6.66
C ASP A 70 -23.71 3.15 -5.43
N PHE A 71 -23.73 2.08 -4.63
CA PHE A 71 -23.07 1.99 -3.34
C PHE A 71 -22.27 0.71 -3.14
N SER A 72 -21.32 0.80 -2.22
CA SER A 72 -20.54 -0.32 -1.72
C SER A 72 -20.57 -0.31 -0.20
N THR A 73 -20.88 -1.47 0.37
CA THR A 73 -20.86 -1.70 1.81
C THR A 73 -19.67 -2.58 2.14
N CYS A 74 -18.84 -2.13 3.09
CA CYS A 74 -17.70 -2.91 3.55
C CYS A 74 -18.02 -3.55 4.90
N THR A 75 -17.63 -4.81 5.09
CA THR A 75 -17.70 -5.52 6.36
C THR A 75 -16.29 -5.86 6.81
N TYR A 76 -15.93 -5.49 8.03
CA TYR A 76 -14.61 -5.70 8.61
C TYR A 76 -14.53 -7.03 9.37
N GLU A 77 -13.32 -7.45 9.77
CA GLU A 77 -13.10 -8.72 10.48
C GLU A 77 -13.92 -8.86 11.78
N ASN A 78 -14.13 -7.74 12.50
CA ASN A 78 -14.96 -7.71 13.71
C ASN A 78 -16.48 -7.81 13.43
N GLY A 79 -16.88 -7.91 12.16
CA GLY A 79 -18.27 -7.95 11.71
C GLY A 79 -18.95 -6.57 11.61
N GLU A 80 -18.24 -5.49 11.96
CA GLU A 80 -18.77 -4.14 11.79
C GLU A 80 -18.85 -3.77 10.31
N GLN A 81 -19.88 -3.00 9.97
CA GLN A 81 -20.10 -2.50 8.61
C GLN A 81 -19.72 -1.03 8.52
N SER A 82 -19.07 -0.67 7.42
CA SER A 82 -18.90 0.73 7.05
C SER A 82 -20.26 1.35 6.73
N PRO A 83 -20.39 2.68 6.83
CA PRO A 83 -21.41 3.39 6.06
C PRO A 83 -21.28 3.05 4.57
N ASP A 84 -22.38 3.13 3.84
CA ASP A 84 -22.38 2.94 2.39
C ASP A 84 -21.54 4.03 1.73
N LEU A 85 -20.61 3.58 0.89
CA LEU A 85 -19.73 4.45 0.10
C LEU A 85 -20.19 4.45 -1.35
N PRO A 86 -20.12 5.58 -2.08
CA PRO A 86 -20.39 5.55 -3.51
C PRO A 86 -19.46 4.55 -4.21
N THR A 87 -20.01 3.71 -5.10
CA THR A 87 -19.22 2.69 -5.84
C THR A 87 -18.04 3.31 -6.61
N SER A 88 -18.19 4.55 -7.07
CA SER A 88 -17.12 5.33 -7.70
C SER A 88 -15.93 5.60 -6.77
N THR A 89 -16.14 5.72 -5.45
CA THR A 89 -15.07 5.89 -4.45
C THR A 89 -14.20 4.65 -4.38
N ILE A 90 -14.82 3.47 -4.36
CA ILE A 90 -14.10 2.20 -4.34
C ILE A 90 -13.37 1.96 -5.66
N LEU A 91 -13.99 2.31 -6.79
CA LEU A 91 -13.33 2.27 -8.10
C LEU A 91 -12.07 3.16 -8.14
N ASN A 92 -12.17 4.38 -7.61
CA ASN A 92 -11.04 5.31 -7.54
C ASN A 92 -9.91 4.77 -6.65
N LEU A 93 -10.25 4.19 -5.50
CA LEU A 93 -9.27 3.58 -4.60
C LEU A 93 -8.52 2.43 -5.29
N MET A 94 -9.25 1.50 -5.94
CA MET A 94 -8.63 0.38 -6.65
C MET A 94 -7.78 0.86 -7.84
N SER A 95 -8.21 1.93 -8.52
CA SER A 95 -7.45 2.55 -9.59
C SER A 95 -6.15 3.19 -9.08
N GLU A 96 -6.18 3.86 -7.94
CA GLU A 96 -4.97 4.42 -7.32
C GLU A 96 -4.01 3.31 -6.86
N ILE A 97 -4.52 2.23 -6.25
CA ILE A 97 -3.73 1.05 -5.89
C ILE A 97 -3.02 0.50 -7.14
N LYS A 98 -3.75 0.36 -8.25
CA LYS A 98 -3.19 -0.09 -9.52
C LYS A 98 -2.04 0.82 -9.97
N ILE A 99 -2.29 2.12 -10.09
CA ILE A 99 -1.31 3.10 -10.58
C ILE A 99 -0.06 3.07 -9.70
N PHE A 100 -0.23 3.04 -8.39
CA PHE A 100 0.87 2.99 -7.44
C PHE A 100 1.71 1.72 -7.60
N LYS A 101 1.07 0.55 -7.68
CA LYS A 101 1.77 -0.73 -7.86
C LYS A 101 2.45 -0.81 -9.22
N GLU A 102 1.81 -0.36 -10.30
CA GLU A 102 2.43 -0.31 -11.64
C GLU A 102 3.66 0.61 -11.66
N HIS A 103 3.60 1.76 -10.99
CA HIS A 103 4.73 2.69 -10.93
C HIS A 103 5.96 2.06 -10.25
N PHE A 104 5.75 1.34 -9.14
CA PHE A 104 6.83 0.75 -8.35
C PHE A 104 7.16 -0.71 -8.72
N GLN A 105 6.37 -1.35 -9.60
CA GLN A 105 6.80 -2.57 -10.30
C GLN A 105 8.03 -2.33 -11.18
N ASN A 106 8.26 -1.09 -11.63
CA ASN A 106 9.53 -0.73 -12.23
C ASN A 106 10.63 -0.72 -11.14
N PRO A 107 11.63 -1.64 -11.21
CA PRO A 107 12.64 -1.75 -10.16
C PRO A 107 13.49 -0.49 -10.00
N VAL A 108 13.63 0.33 -11.05
CA VAL A 108 14.36 1.60 -10.99
C VAL A 108 13.64 2.59 -10.09
N ASN A 109 12.33 2.76 -10.28
CA ASN A 109 11.53 3.68 -9.46
C ASN A 109 11.54 3.27 -7.99
N LEU A 110 11.36 1.97 -7.73
CA LEU A 110 11.36 1.44 -6.37
C LEU A 110 12.74 1.58 -5.70
N LYS A 111 13.82 1.19 -6.38
CA LYS A 111 15.16 1.36 -5.82
C LYS A 111 15.49 2.81 -5.57
N ASN A 112 15.13 3.73 -6.47
CA ASN A 112 15.40 5.16 -6.32
C ASN A 112 14.71 5.76 -5.09
N ILE A 113 13.46 5.41 -4.81
CA ILE A 113 12.76 5.95 -3.65
C ILE A 113 13.27 5.36 -2.33
N ILE A 114 13.61 4.06 -2.32
CA ILE A 114 14.21 3.39 -1.16
C ILE A 114 15.64 3.92 -0.91
N ASP A 115 16.42 4.18 -1.96
CA ASP A 115 17.78 4.74 -1.85
C ASP A 115 17.76 6.12 -1.20
N GLN A 116 16.85 6.98 -1.64
CA GLN A 116 16.67 8.30 -1.03
C GLN A 116 16.29 8.18 0.45
N ALA A 117 15.33 7.31 0.78
CA ALA A 117 14.92 7.09 2.17
C ALA A 117 16.08 6.56 3.02
N PHE A 118 16.78 5.54 2.53
CA PHE A 118 17.90 4.92 3.23
C PHE A 118 19.05 5.92 3.44
N THR A 119 19.40 6.71 2.43
CA THR A 119 20.43 7.76 2.52
C THR A 119 20.13 8.77 3.62
N ILE A 120 18.91 9.29 3.62
CA ILE A 120 18.49 10.32 4.58
C ILE A 120 18.46 9.73 5.99
N ILE A 121 17.82 8.56 6.16
CA ILE A 121 17.75 7.87 7.45
C ILE A 121 19.15 7.56 7.98
N LYS A 122 20.05 7.03 7.14
CA LYS A 122 21.44 6.72 7.52
C LYS A 122 22.21 7.96 7.98
N SER A 123 21.97 9.12 7.38
CA SER A 123 22.65 10.37 7.76
C SER A 123 22.23 10.92 9.13
N ASN A 124 20.99 10.64 9.58
CA ASN A 124 20.48 11.06 10.88
C ASN A 124 19.42 10.08 11.44
N PRO A 125 19.80 8.88 11.88
CA PRO A 125 18.83 7.85 12.25
C PRO A 125 17.89 8.28 13.38
N ASN A 126 18.41 9.04 14.35
CA ASN A 126 17.64 9.49 15.51
C ASN A 126 16.45 10.39 15.13
N ALA A 127 16.57 11.21 14.09
CA ALA A 127 15.47 12.07 13.63
C ALA A 127 14.35 11.30 12.91
N HIS A 128 14.63 10.05 12.50
CA HIS A 128 13.72 9.26 11.69
C HIS A 128 13.22 8.00 12.39
N LYS A 129 13.50 7.83 13.69
CA LYS A 129 12.94 6.73 14.48
C LYS A 129 11.41 6.83 14.46
N ARG A 130 10.71 5.72 14.17
CA ARG A 130 9.25 5.69 14.15
C ARG A 130 8.63 5.95 15.53
N TRP A 131 9.36 5.59 16.58
CA TRP A 131 9.06 5.94 17.97
C TRP A 131 10.36 6.17 18.73
N ALA A 132 10.33 6.92 19.82
CA ALA A 132 11.55 7.35 20.53
C ALA A 132 12.44 6.18 21.00
N THR A 133 11.83 5.05 21.36
CA THR A 133 12.53 3.82 21.78
C THR A 133 12.85 2.85 20.63
N SER A 134 12.62 3.23 19.37
CA SER A 134 12.90 2.37 18.23
C SER A 134 14.37 2.40 17.88
N ASP A 135 15.01 1.25 17.85
CA ASP A 135 16.37 1.12 17.32
C ASP A 135 16.41 0.46 15.96
N THR A 136 15.26 0.01 15.45
CA THR A 136 15.20 -0.77 14.21
C THR A 136 14.16 -0.31 13.20
N VAL A 137 13.19 0.54 13.59
CA VAL A 137 12.11 0.95 12.68
C VAL A 137 12.19 2.46 12.46
N PHE A 138 12.45 2.82 11.21
CA PHE A 138 12.63 4.20 10.77
C PHE A 138 11.57 4.57 9.75
N SER A 139 11.11 5.82 9.76
CA SER A 139 10.09 6.30 8.84
C SER A 139 10.42 7.72 8.33
N ILE A 140 10.14 7.94 7.05
CA ILE A 140 10.30 9.23 6.38
C ILE A 140 9.23 9.38 5.30
N VAL A 141 8.85 10.62 4.96
CA VAL A 141 7.97 10.90 3.82
C VAL A 141 8.81 11.45 2.67
N ILE A 142 8.71 10.85 1.50
CA ILE A 142 9.36 11.30 0.25
C ILE A 142 8.30 11.34 -0.85
N SER A 143 8.13 12.50 -1.49
CA SER A 143 7.15 12.68 -2.57
C SER A 143 5.75 12.17 -2.20
N GLU A 144 5.27 12.54 -1.01
CA GLU A 144 3.96 12.13 -0.46
C GLU A 144 3.80 10.61 -0.18
N VAL A 145 4.88 9.84 -0.28
CA VAL A 145 4.91 8.42 0.09
C VAL A 145 5.57 8.27 1.46
N SER A 146 4.86 7.66 2.41
CA SER A 146 5.42 7.25 3.70
C SER A 146 6.27 6.00 3.51
N ILE A 147 7.56 6.09 3.80
CA ILE A 147 8.51 4.99 3.64
C ILE A 147 8.94 4.55 5.02
N THR A 148 8.76 3.27 5.32
CA THR A 148 9.26 2.66 6.56
C THR A 148 10.35 1.65 6.23
N LEU A 149 11.52 1.81 6.85
CA LEU A 149 12.63 0.87 6.72
C LEU A 149 12.86 0.19 8.07
N VAL A 150 12.83 -1.15 8.07
CA VAL A 150 13.27 -1.95 9.21
C VAL A 150 14.76 -2.26 9.04
N LEU A 151 15.59 -1.54 9.79
CA LEU A 151 17.05 -1.55 9.68
C LEU A 151 17.68 -1.99 11.00
N SER A 152 18.51 -3.02 10.97
CA SER A 152 19.41 -3.33 12.08
C SER A 152 20.57 -2.32 12.13
N PRO A 153 21.29 -2.21 13.26
CA PRO A 153 22.48 -1.36 13.32
C PRO A 153 23.52 -1.67 12.23
N THR A 154 23.68 -2.94 11.85
CA THR A 154 24.60 -3.33 10.77
C THR A 154 24.13 -2.87 9.39
N ASP A 155 22.82 -2.70 9.20
CA ASP A 155 22.28 -2.20 7.92
C ASP A 155 22.69 -0.75 7.69
N LEU A 156 22.71 0.06 8.76
CA LEU A 156 23.12 1.46 8.69
C LEU A 156 24.59 1.62 8.31
N GLU A 157 25.43 0.60 8.47
CA GLU A 157 26.82 0.62 8.04
C GLU A 157 26.99 0.26 6.55
N LEU A 158 26.01 -0.40 5.93
CA LEU A 158 26.10 -0.85 4.54
C LEU A 158 26.20 0.33 3.55
N PRO A 159 27.02 0.23 2.51
CA PRO A 159 26.89 1.06 1.32
C PRO A 159 25.47 0.96 0.75
N ASN A 160 24.93 2.07 0.24
CA ASN A 160 23.57 2.11 -0.30
C ASN A 160 23.30 1.03 -1.35
N ASN A 161 24.22 0.85 -2.29
CA ASN A 161 24.10 -0.15 -3.35
C ASN A 161 24.03 -1.59 -2.78
N GLU A 162 24.77 -1.90 -1.72
CA GLU A 162 24.69 -3.20 -1.06
C GLU A 162 23.34 -3.41 -0.38
N TYR A 163 22.82 -2.40 0.33
CA TYR A 163 21.48 -2.45 0.91
C TYR A 163 20.40 -2.66 -0.16
N LEU A 164 20.43 -1.89 -1.25
CA LEU A 164 19.45 -1.97 -2.34
C LEU A 164 19.50 -3.29 -3.11
N ASN A 165 20.66 -3.94 -3.19
CA ASN A 165 20.81 -5.23 -3.85
C ASN A 165 20.23 -6.40 -3.03
N GLN A 166 19.96 -6.17 -1.74
CA GLN A 166 19.32 -7.16 -0.87
C GLN A 166 17.78 -7.08 -0.89
N LEU A 167 17.18 -6.12 -1.59
CA LEU A 167 15.72 -5.96 -1.66
C LEU A 167 15.05 -7.18 -2.32
N ASN A 168 14.10 -7.78 -1.60
CA ASN A 168 13.25 -8.86 -2.09
C ASN A 168 11.94 -8.26 -2.58
N THR A 169 11.79 -8.20 -3.91
CA THR A 169 10.57 -7.69 -4.54
C THR A 169 9.74 -8.87 -5.06
N ASN A 170 8.66 -9.20 -4.36
CA ASN A 170 7.66 -10.17 -4.83
C ASN A 170 6.60 -9.40 -5.62
N PHE A 171 6.84 -9.14 -6.91
CA PHE A 171 5.85 -8.52 -7.80
C PHE A 171 4.92 -9.55 -8.44
#